data_AF-A0A5N9GQV0-F1
#
_entry.id   AF-A0A5N9GQV0-F1
#
_cell.length_a   1.000
_cell.length_b   1.000
_cell.length_c   1.000
_cell.angle_alpha   90.00
_cell.angle_beta   90.00
_cell.angle_gamma   90.00
#
_symmetry.space_group_name_H-M   'P 1'
#
loop_
_entity.id
_entity.type
_entity.pdbx_description
1 polymer ?
#
loop_
_entity_poly.entity_id
_entity_poly.type
_entity_poly.pdbx_seq_one_letter_code
_entity_poly.pdbx_strand_id
1 'polypeptide(L)'
;MKVFFVILLVVSFSVGAACDRNKEDKSEELSPIYLQTWDPTSTVTPVSSPTPRPIPTSTFTPTPSPIPTPTFTPTASPIPVAITPEFALDVADVLASTIESMSNVTTYKYFLEGEAQLDAGGIKITVPLAAEGIVENDNATASFSTGLMGLSFLFESFQNDDRIFSKDPASEYWVENSNFAVGLISPMFWQERGEGSQILSLPYEIKELSPVGEVELFVSQQVSDLTTVGLLGAGEDAHFYEVADVNISIMVDETHHRIGQIYAQFTIIEGGLFASDTLGLPGLSGLGEAEVAVTVSFSEYNLIFDLVVPEVS
;
A
#
# COMPACT_ATOMS: atom_id res chain seq x y z
N MET A 1 -53.59 15.44 35.37
CA MET A 1 -54.14 16.80 35.50
C MET A 1 -53.37 17.53 36.60
N LYS A 2 -52.68 18.64 36.27
CA LYS A 2 -51.87 19.58 37.10
C LYS A 2 -50.53 19.01 37.60
N VAL A 3 -49.32 19.39 37.14
CA VAL A 3 -48.64 20.69 36.85
C VAL A 3 -48.46 21.58 38.08
N PHE A 4 -47.19 21.83 38.47
CA PHE A 4 -46.52 23.07 38.96
C PHE A 4 -45.29 22.67 39.84
N PHE A 5 -44.06 22.69 39.34
CA PHE A 5 -43.10 23.82 39.24
C PHE A 5 -42.68 24.42 40.61
N VAL A 6 -41.52 24.02 41.14
CA VAL A 6 -40.69 24.86 42.05
C VAL A 6 -39.21 24.57 41.78
N ILE A 7 -38.55 25.55 41.17
CA ILE A 7 -37.11 25.71 41.06
C ILE A 7 -36.60 26.21 42.42
N LEU A 8 -35.63 25.54 43.04
CA LEU A 8 -34.90 26.06 44.19
C LEU A 8 -33.40 26.10 43.87
N LEU A 9 -32.96 27.30 43.49
CA LEU A 9 -31.58 27.71 43.31
C LEU A 9 -30.93 27.86 44.70
N VAL A 10 -30.03 26.95 45.08
CA VAL A 10 -29.20 27.12 46.28
C VAL A 10 -27.83 27.58 45.83
N VAL A 11 -27.65 28.90 45.87
CA VAL A 11 -26.34 29.57 45.79
C VAL A 11 -25.77 29.57 47.20
N SER A 12 -24.80 28.71 47.49
CA SER A 12 -23.95 28.82 48.68
C SER A 12 -22.61 29.41 48.28
N PHE A 13 -22.45 30.67 48.63
CA PHE A 13 -21.23 31.47 48.56
C PHE A 13 -20.34 31.10 49.75
N SER A 14 -19.15 30.57 49.53
CA SER A 14 -18.11 30.44 50.56
C SER A 14 -16.79 30.99 50.02
N VAL A 15 -16.41 32.16 50.55
CA VAL A 15 -15.12 32.83 50.33
C VAL A 15 -14.33 32.77 51.64
N GLY A 16 -13.03 32.47 51.52
CA GLY A 16 -12.02 32.56 52.58
C GLY A 16 -11.41 31.19 52.91
N ALA A 17 -10.10 30.97 52.96
CA ALA A 17 -8.95 31.85 52.83
C ALA A 17 -7.73 31.03 52.40
N ALA A 18 -6.72 31.74 51.88
CA ALA A 18 -5.46 31.23 51.38
C ALA A 18 -4.67 30.38 52.41
N CYS A 19 -4.13 29.26 51.93
CA CYS A 19 -2.84 28.74 52.36
C CYS A 19 -2.06 28.28 51.13
N ASP A 20 -0.98 29.03 50.90
CA ASP A 20 0.14 28.80 50.02
C ASP A 20 0.72 27.38 50.16
N ARG A 21 0.73 26.62 49.06
CA ARG A 21 1.75 25.60 48.82
C ARG A 21 1.81 25.26 47.33
N ASN A 22 2.72 25.96 46.68
CA ASN A 22 3.45 25.56 45.48
C ASN A 22 3.43 24.03 45.27
N LYS A 23 2.62 23.56 44.32
CA LYS A 23 2.72 22.22 43.74
C LYS A 23 2.49 22.38 42.25
N GLU A 24 3.58 22.15 41.53
CA GLU A 24 3.69 22.17 40.09
C GLU A 24 2.52 21.44 39.43
N ASP A 25 1.80 22.21 38.63
CA ASP A 25 0.91 21.73 37.59
C ASP A 25 1.80 21.02 36.57
N LYS A 26 1.91 19.69 36.66
CA LYS A 26 2.52 18.87 35.62
C LYS A 26 1.54 18.84 34.45
N SER A 27 1.56 19.91 33.67
CA SER A 27 1.23 19.86 32.25
C SER A 27 2.12 18.77 31.65
N GLU A 28 1.50 17.72 31.10
CA GLU A 28 2.19 16.77 30.22
C GLU A 28 2.60 17.55 28.97
N GLU A 29 3.77 18.17 29.07
CA GLU A 29 4.46 18.84 27.99
C GLU A 29 4.85 17.75 26.99
N LEU A 30 4.10 17.65 25.90
CA LEU A 30 4.46 16.87 24.73
C LEU A 30 5.91 17.17 24.36
N SER A 31 6.73 16.13 24.21
CA SER A 31 8.12 16.26 23.78
C SER A 31 8.19 17.10 22.51
N PRO A 32 8.97 18.20 22.46
CA PRO A 32 9.10 18.98 21.24
C PRO A 32 9.78 18.12 20.16
N ILE A 33 9.12 17.96 19.01
CA ILE A 33 9.74 17.48 17.79
C ILE A 33 10.85 18.47 17.43
N TYR A 34 12.11 18.05 17.59
CA TYR A 34 13.27 18.81 17.14
C TYR A 34 13.29 18.81 15.60
N LEU A 35 12.63 19.79 14.98
CA LEU A 35 12.97 20.21 13.62
C LEU A 35 14.34 20.92 13.69
N GLN A 36 15.41 20.17 13.50
CA GLN A 36 16.73 20.77 13.33
C GLN A 36 16.74 21.59 12.03
N THR A 37 16.96 22.89 12.19
CA THR A 37 17.36 23.81 11.13
C THR A 37 18.64 23.31 10.47
N TRP A 38 18.56 22.99 9.18
CA TRP A 38 19.73 22.60 8.38
C TRP A 38 20.68 23.80 8.20
N ASP A 39 21.97 23.59 8.50
CA ASP A 39 23.05 24.55 8.25
C ASP A 39 23.54 24.39 6.79
N PRO A 40 23.39 25.40 5.91
CA PRO A 40 23.76 25.33 4.50
C PRO A 40 25.26 25.56 4.26
N THR A 41 26.15 24.91 5.04
CA THR A 41 27.61 25.09 4.89
C THR A 41 28.36 23.77 4.81
N SER A 42 28.05 22.94 3.81
CA SER A 42 28.96 21.89 3.34
C SER A 42 29.58 22.29 2.00
N THR A 43 30.72 22.99 2.06
CA THR A 43 31.55 23.29 0.89
C THR A 43 32.13 21.99 0.34
N VAL A 44 31.61 21.51 -0.78
CA VAL A 44 32.14 20.34 -1.51
C VAL A 44 33.49 20.69 -2.14
N THR A 45 34.54 20.00 -1.72
CA THR A 45 35.88 20.07 -2.31
C THR A 45 35.86 19.36 -3.68
N PRO A 46 36.25 20.01 -4.80
CA PRO A 46 36.23 19.36 -6.10
C PRO A 46 37.36 18.33 -6.21
N VAL A 47 36.99 17.06 -6.43
CA VAL A 47 37.91 15.97 -6.78
C VAL A 47 38.28 16.10 -8.25
N SER A 48 39.58 16.18 -8.54
CA SER A 48 40.11 16.26 -9.90
C SER A 48 39.83 14.99 -10.69
N SER A 49 39.01 15.13 -11.75
CA SER A 49 38.70 14.07 -12.72
C SER A 49 39.91 13.75 -13.60
N PRO A 50 40.27 12.47 -13.81
CA PRO A 50 41.36 12.10 -14.71
C PRO A 50 41.00 12.37 -16.19
N THR A 51 41.99 12.84 -16.94
CA THR A 51 41.92 13.16 -18.36
C THR A 51 41.68 11.89 -19.21
N PRO A 52 40.65 11.84 -20.08
CA PRO A 52 40.42 10.67 -20.93
C PRO A 52 41.52 10.53 -22.00
N ARG A 53 42.08 9.32 -22.09
CA ARG A 53 43.05 8.91 -23.11
C ARG A 53 42.33 8.63 -24.43
N PRO A 54 42.86 9.05 -25.60
CA PRO A 54 42.21 8.79 -26.89
C PRO A 54 42.15 7.29 -27.18
N ILE A 55 40.95 6.81 -27.50
CA ILE A 55 40.66 5.45 -27.98
C ILE A 55 40.97 5.39 -29.49
N PRO A 56 41.71 4.37 -29.97
CA PRO A 56 41.94 4.21 -31.40
C PRO A 56 40.63 3.87 -32.13
N THR A 57 40.35 4.62 -33.19
CA THR A 57 39.25 4.41 -34.14
C THR A 57 39.41 3.08 -34.88
N SER A 58 38.39 2.23 -34.79
CA SER A 58 38.27 1.00 -35.58
C SER A 58 37.99 1.34 -37.05
N THR A 59 38.84 0.85 -37.95
CA THR A 59 38.65 0.86 -39.40
C THR A 59 37.49 -0.05 -39.79
N PHE A 60 36.53 0.50 -40.56
CA PHE A 60 35.41 -0.27 -41.12
C PHE A 60 35.89 -1.15 -42.27
N THR A 61 35.72 -2.46 -42.13
CA THR A 61 35.82 -3.45 -43.21
C THR A 61 34.47 -3.53 -43.94
N PRO A 62 34.42 -3.52 -45.28
CA PRO A 62 33.15 -3.60 -46.01
C PRO A 62 32.50 -4.97 -45.81
N THR A 63 31.25 -4.95 -45.39
CA THR A 63 30.39 -6.12 -45.21
C THR A 63 30.00 -6.70 -46.57
N PRO A 64 30.15 -8.01 -46.83
CA PRO A 64 29.70 -8.61 -48.08
C PRO A 64 28.17 -8.58 -48.19
N SER A 65 27.69 -8.34 -49.41
CA SER A 65 26.26 -8.28 -49.78
C SER A 65 25.52 -9.58 -49.41
N PRO A 66 24.26 -9.51 -48.94
CA PRO A 66 23.48 -10.69 -48.63
C PRO A 66 23.17 -11.51 -49.89
N ILE A 67 23.35 -12.82 -49.78
CA ILE A 67 22.84 -13.81 -50.73
C ILE A 67 21.31 -13.93 -50.55
N PRO A 68 20.52 -13.97 -51.64
CA PRO A 68 19.08 -14.15 -51.54
C PRO A 68 18.76 -15.52 -50.96
N THR A 69 17.99 -15.52 -49.87
CA THR A 69 17.50 -16.72 -49.19
C THR A 69 16.37 -17.35 -50.00
N PRO A 70 16.34 -18.67 -50.20
CA PRO A 70 15.23 -19.32 -50.91
C PRO A 70 13.94 -19.20 -50.09
N THR A 71 12.89 -18.72 -50.74
CA THR A 71 11.54 -18.60 -50.19
C THR A 71 10.93 -19.99 -50.03
N PHE A 72 10.70 -20.43 -48.80
CA PHE A 72 9.93 -21.64 -48.53
C PHE A 72 8.43 -21.34 -48.69
N THR A 73 7.75 -22.14 -49.50
CA THR A 73 6.29 -22.16 -49.61
C THR A 73 5.70 -22.69 -48.29
N PRO A 74 4.74 -22.00 -47.66
CA PRO A 74 4.13 -22.47 -46.43
C PRO A 74 3.29 -23.73 -46.69
N THR A 75 3.71 -24.85 -46.09
CA THR A 75 2.88 -26.04 -45.96
C THR A 75 1.74 -25.72 -45.00
N ALA A 76 0.50 -26.07 -45.36
CA ALA A 76 -0.67 -25.83 -44.53
C ALA A 76 -0.47 -26.41 -43.12
N SER A 77 -0.40 -25.52 -42.12
CA SER A 77 -0.39 -25.90 -40.71
C SER A 77 -1.73 -26.58 -40.39
N PRO A 78 -1.74 -27.69 -39.64
CA PRO A 78 -3.00 -28.26 -39.17
C PRO A 78 -3.75 -27.20 -38.37
N ILE A 79 -5.04 -27.06 -38.67
CA ILE A 79 -5.97 -26.19 -37.94
C ILE A 79 -5.89 -26.58 -36.45
N PRO A 80 -5.55 -25.65 -35.55
CA PRO A 80 -5.65 -25.90 -34.12
C PRO A 80 -7.09 -26.34 -33.84
N VAL A 81 -7.26 -27.52 -33.25
CA VAL A 81 -8.53 -27.88 -32.64
C VAL A 81 -8.81 -26.80 -31.62
N ALA A 82 -9.90 -26.05 -31.83
CA ALA A 82 -10.40 -25.11 -30.84
C ALA A 82 -10.72 -25.92 -29.59
N ILE A 83 -9.78 -25.90 -28.63
CA ILE A 83 -10.08 -26.25 -27.26
C ILE A 83 -11.08 -25.18 -26.86
N THR A 84 -12.35 -25.55 -26.80
CA THR A 84 -13.36 -24.68 -26.20
C THR A 84 -12.92 -24.53 -24.76
N PRO A 85 -12.65 -23.31 -24.25
CA PRO A 85 -12.29 -23.14 -22.84
C PRO A 85 -13.40 -23.82 -22.04
N GLU A 86 -13.03 -24.77 -21.20
CA GLU A 86 -13.94 -25.64 -20.45
C GLU A 86 -14.55 -24.88 -19.26
N PHE A 87 -14.91 -23.61 -19.46
CA PHE A 87 -15.53 -22.80 -18.44
C PHE A 87 -16.60 -21.91 -19.04
N ALA A 88 -17.83 -22.41 -18.93
CA ALA A 88 -18.98 -21.59 -18.60
C ALA A 88 -19.04 -21.45 -17.06
N LEU A 89 -17.97 -20.97 -16.40
CA LEU A 89 -18.03 -20.72 -14.96
C LEU A 89 -18.87 -19.49 -14.70
N ASP A 90 -19.78 -19.63 -13.73
CA ASP A 90 -20.43 -18.50 -13.12
C ASP A 90 -19.39 -17.73 -12.28
N VAL A 91 -19.47 -16.40 -12.28
CA VAL A 91 -18.66 -15.52 -11.42
C VAL A 91 -18.76 -15.96 -9.97
N ALA A 92 -19.97 -16.34 -9.56
CA ALA A 92 -20.24 -16.79 -8.21
C ALA A 92 -19.41 -18.02 -7.82
N ASP A 93 -19.20 -18.96 -8.75
CA ASP A 93 -18.43 -20.18 -8.50
C ASP A 93 -16.93 -19.89 -8.40
N VAL A 94 -16.41 -19.01 -9.26
CA VAL A 94 -15.01 -18.56 -9.22
C VAL A 94 -14.73 -17.84 -7.92
N LEU A 95 -15.57 -16.88 -7.55
CA LEU A 95 -15.43 -16.12 -6.30
C LEU A 95 -15.53 -17.03 -5.07
N ALA A 96 -16.52 -17.93 -5.02
CA ALA A 96 -16.68 -18.85 -3.90
C ALA A 96 -15.44 -19.73 -3.70
N SER A 97 -14.92 -20.31 -4.79
CA SER A 97 -13.71 -21.14 -4.75
C SER A 97 -12.47 -20.32 -4.38
N THR A 98 -12.39 -19.06 -4.84
CA THR A 98 -11.30 -18.14 -4.51
C THR A 98 -11.33 -17.75 -3.04
N ILE A 99 -12.50 -17.39 -2.49
CA ILE A 99 -12.67 -17.06 -1.08
C ILE A 99 -12.27 -18.25 -0.21
N GLU A 100 -12.73 -19.46 -0.54
CA GLU A 100 -12.34 -20.67 0.19
C GLU A 100 -10.83 -20.92 0.12
N SER A 101 -10.23 -20.84 -1.07
CA SER A 101 -8.79 -21.06 -1.27
C SER A 101 -7.94 -20.03 -0.51
N MET A 102 -8.26 -18.75 -0.67
CA MET A 102 -7.52 -17.64 -0.06
C MET A 102 -7.67 -17.60 1.45
N SER A 103 -8.83 -17.96 2.01
CA SER A 103 -9.04 -18.02 3.47
C SER A 103 -8.14 -19.03 4.19
N ASN A 104 -7.61 -20.02 3.46
CA ASN A 104 -6.68 -21.02 3.99
C ASN A 104 -5.20 -20.65 3.79
N VAL A 105 -4.91 -19.51 3.14
CA VAL A 105 -3.55 -19.03 2.92
C VAL A 105 -3.03 -18.36 4.19
N THR A 106 -1.96 -18.91 4.75
CA THR A 106 -1.26 -18.32 5.91
C THR A 106 0.15 -17.83 5.57
N THR A 107 0.70 -18.20 4.42
CA THR A 107 2.05 -17.76 4.01
C THR A 107 2.10 -17.36 2.55
N TYR A 108 2.72 -16.21 2.27
CA TYR A 108 2.90 -15.66 0.93
C TYR A 108 3.86 -14.46 0.93
N LYS A 109 4.35 -14.10 -0.25
CA LYS A 109 4.98 -12.81 -0.53
C LYS A 109 4.04 -11.91 -1.31
N TYR A 110 4.21 -10.61 -1.13
CA TYR A 110 3.54 -9.62 -1.96
C TYR A 110 4.49 -8.50 -2.38
N PHE A 111 4.19 -7.93 -3.54
CA PHE A 111 4.82 -6.73 -4.06
C PHE A 111 3.73 -5.74 -4.45
N LEU A 112 3.79 -4.54 -3.88
CA LEU A 112 2.92 -3.42 -4.18
C LEU A 112 3.70 -2.39 -4.99
N GLU A 113 3.10 -1.90 -6.08
CA GLU A 113 3.61 -0.77 -6.84
C GLU A 113 2.47 0.14 -7.29
N GLY A 114 2.73 1.44 -7.38
CA GLY A 114 1.76 2.39 -7.88
C GLY A 114 2.12 3.84 -7.58
N GLU A 115 1.10 4.68 -7.60
CA GLU A 115 1.25 6.11 -7.34
C GLU A 115 -0.03 6.73 -6.78
N ALA A 116 0.15 7.79 -5.99
CA ALA A 116 -0.90 8.73 -5.61
C ALA A 116 -0.66 10.06 -6.34
N GLN A 117 -1.67 10.56 -7.04
CA GLN A 117 -1.65 11.86 -7.71
C GLN A 117 -2.49 12.86 -6.92
N LEU A 118 -1.87 13.88 -6.36
CA LEU A 118 -2.53 14.94 -5.62
C LEU A 118 -2.69 16.20 -6.49
N ASP A 119 -3.82 16.88 -6.38
CA ASP A 119 -4.03 18.18 -7.03
C ASP A 119 -3.58 19.35 -6.13
N ALA A 120 -2.59 20.11 -6.61
CA ALA A 120 -2.11 21.34 -6.01
C ALA A 120 -2.51 22.57 -6.84
N GLY A 121 -3.81 22.77 -7.04
CA GLY A 121 -4.36 23.94 -7.74
C GLY A 121 -4.10 23.92 -9.25
N GLY A 122 -4.30 22.76 -9.88
CA GLY A 122 -4.09 22.49 -11.30
C GLY A 122 -2.73 21.90 -11.64
N ILE A 123 -1.86 21.69 -10.64
CA ILE A 123 -0.58 20.98 -10.80
C ILE A 123 -0.72 19.62 -10.12
N LYS A 124 -0.58 18.54 -10.90
CA LYS A 124 -0.56 17.18 -10.36
C LYS A 124 0.80 16.88 -9.72
N ILE A 125 0.78 16.51 -8.44
CA ILE A 125 1.94 16.01 -7.69
C ILE A 125 1.83 14.49 -7.64
N THR A 126 2.78 13.81 -8.28
CA THR A 126 2.84 12.34 -8.26
C THR A 126 3.74 11.87 -7.12
N VAL A 127 3.20 11.00 -6.28
CA VAL A 127 3.89 10.34 -5.17
C VAL A 127 3.97 8.84 -5.48
N PRO A 128 5.16 8.28 -5.80
CA PRO A 128 5.30 6.85 -6.05
C PRO A 128 5.07 6.06 -4.76
N LEU A 129 4.46 4.89 -4.89
CA LEU A 129 4.19 3.95 -3.81
C LEU A 129 4.81 2.62 -4.18
N ALA A 130 5.65 2.05 -3.33
CA ALA A 130 6.14 0.70 -3.52
C ALA A 130 6.33 -0.03 -2.19
N ALA A 131 5.88 -1.27 -2.09
CA ALA A 131 6.10 -2.11 -0.91
C ALA A 131 6.52 -3.51 -1.33
N GLU A 132 7.38 -4.12 -0.53
CA GLU A 132 7.62 -5.56 -0.58
C GLU A 132 7.39 -6.13 0.82
N GLY A 133 6.69 -7.26 0.91
CA GLY A 133 6.47 -7.87 2.20
C GLY A 133 6.22 -9.37 2.15
N ILE A 134 6.25 -9.94 3.34
CA ILE A 134 6.09 -11.37 3.59
C ILE A 134 5.06 -11.51 4.70
N VAL A 135 4.12 -12.44 4.52
CA VAL A 135 3.21 -12.90 5.55
C VAL A 135 3.54 -14.36 5.85
N GLU A 136 3.67 -14.70 7.13
CA GLU A 136 3.89 -16.05 7.61
C GLU A 136 3.15 -16.30 8.94
N ASN A 137 2.07 -17.07 8.88
CA ASN A 137 1.18 -17.39 10.00
C ASN A 137 0.63 -16.11 10.63
N ASP A 138 1.02 -15.79 11.86
CA ASP A 138 0.57 -14.60 12.60
C ASP A 138 1.59 -13.44 12.51
N ASN A 139 2.61 -13.59 11.65
CA ASN A 139 3.66 -12.60 11.43
C ASN A 139 3.56 -11.98 10.04
N ALA A 140 3.87 -10.69 9.95
CA ALA A 140 4.09 -10.02 8.68
C ALA A 140 5.27 -9.06 8.77
N THR A 141 5.94 -8.84 7.66
CA THR A 141 6.97 -7.80 7.51
C THR A 141 6.77 -7.07 6.21
N ALA A 142 7.08 -5.78 6.19
CA ALA A 142 7.02 -4.96 4.99
C ALA A 142 8.13 -3.92 4.96
N SER A 143 8.61 -3.65 3.75
CA SER A 143 9.50 -2.58 3.40
C SER A 143 8.78 -1.68 2.40
N PHE A 144 8.33 -0.51 2.86
CA PHE A 144 7.61 0.46 2.06
C PHE A 144 8.51 1.63 1.67
N SER A 145 8.44 2.05 0.42
CA SER A 145 9.17 3.19 -0.11
C SER A 145 8.25 4.16 -0.86
N THR A 146 8.53 5.44 -0.69
CA THR A 146 7.85 6.54 -1.38
C THR A 146 8.81 7.69 -1.63
N GLY A 147 8.37 8.75 -2.31
CA GLY A 147 9.22 9.88 -2.60
C GLY A 147 8.48 11.14 -2.99
N LEU A 148 9.18 12.27 -2.87
CA LEU A 148 8.67 13.56 -3.29
C LEU A 148 9.84 14.43 -3.78
N MET A 149 9.73 14.95 -5.00
CA MET A 149 10.69 15.91 -5.58
C MET A 149 12.17 15.45 -5.49
N GLY A 150 12.42 14.16 -5.75
CA GLY A 150 13.78 13.58 -5.74
C GLY A 150 14.28 13.12 -4.36
N LEU A 151 13.48 13.31 -3.29
CA LEU A 151 13.70 12.66 -2.01
C LEU A 151 13.03 11.28 -2.01
N SER A 152 13.66 10.31 -1.36
CA SER A 152 13.13 8.96 -1.16
C SER A 152 13.05 8.66 0.33
N PHE A 153 11.96 8.03 0.74
CA PHE A 153 11.67 7.63 2.11
C PHE A 153 11.47 6.12 2.13
N LEU A 154 12.01 5.46 3.15
CA LEU A 154 11.92 4.02 3.36
C LEU A 154 11.43 3.76 4.78
N PHE A 155 10.45 2.89 4.92
CA PHE A 155 9.82 2.52 6.16
C PHE A 155 9.82 1.00 6.28
N GLU A 156 10.42 0.47 7.34
CA GLU A 156 10.38 -0.95 7.66
C GLU A 156 9.38 -1.19 8.78
N SER A 157 8.49 -2.15 8.60
CA SER A 157 7.46 -2.51 9.56
C SER A 157 7.38 -4.02 9.76
N PHE A 158 6.95 -4.41 10.96
CA PHE A 158 6.74 -5.79 11.35
C PHE A 158 5.46 -5.88 12.16
N GLN A 159 4.69 -6.94 11.96
CA GLN A 159 3.53 -7.27 12.78
C GLN A 159 3.70 -8.67 13.35
N ASN A 160 3.40 -8.79 14.64
CA ASN A 160 3.27 -10.05 15.37
C ASN A 160 1.93 -10.03 16.08
N ASP A 161 1.03 -10.94 15.69
CA ASP A 161 -0.37 -10.91 16.12
C ASP A 161 -0.97 -9.51 15.83
N ASP A 162 -1.49 -8.82 16.86
CA ASP A 162 -2.10 -7.50 16.74
C ASP A 162 -1.08 -6.35 16.94
N ARG A 163 0.19 -6.66 17.24
CA ARG A 163 1.20 -5.66 17.57
C ARG A 163 2.00 -5.27 16.35
N ILE A 164 1.99 -3.98 16.04
CA ILE A 164 2.74 -3.39 14.92
C ILE A 164 3.98 -2.68 15.46
N PHE A 165 5.10 -2.91 14.78
CA PHE A 165 6.39 -2.31 15.05
C PHE A 165 6.87 -1.59 13.81
N SER A 166 7.51 -0.45 14.00
CA SER A 166 8.20 0.28 12.95
C SER A 166 9.64 0.49 13.37
N LYS A 167 10.55 0.41 12.40
CA LYS A 167 11.96 0.67 12.65
C LYS A 167 12.21 2.17 12.64
N ASP A 168 12.77 2.70 13.72
CA ASP A 168 13.18 4.10 13.78
C ASP A 168 14.40 4.32 12.87
N PRO A 169 14.32 5.17 11.84
CA PRO A 169 15.43 5.40 10.92
C PRO A 169 16.64 6.07 11.59
N ALA A 170 16.48 6.73 12.74
CA ALA A 170 17.58 7.39 13.44
C ALA A 170 18.35 6.43 14.36
N SER A 171 17.66 5.53 15.05
CA SER A 171 18.26 4.63 16.05
C SER A 171 18.39 3.17 15.59
N GLU A 172 17.73 2.80 14.49
CA GLU A 172 17.59 1.44 13.96
C GLU A 172 16.88 0.45 14.90
N TYR A 173 16.35 0.92 16.04
CA TYR A 173 15.55 0.12 16.95
C TYR A 173 14.11 -0.01 16.48
N TRP A 174 13.49 -1.13 16.83
CA TRP A 174 12.07 -1.36 16.64
C TRP A 174 11.28 -0.70 17.76
N VAL A 175 10.32 0.12 17.37
CA VAL A 175 9.41 0.81 18.27
C VAL A 175 8.00 0.33 17.97
N GLU A 176 7.25 -0.01 19.02
CA GLU A 176 5.84 -0.36 18.89
C GLU A 176 5.04 0.88 18.48
N ASN A 177 4.29 0.77 17.37
CA ASN A 177 3.52 1.84 16.80
C ASN A 177 2.16 1.29 16.34
N SER A 178 1.11 1.64 17.08
CA SER A 178 -0.27 1.23 16.80
C SER A 178 -0.91 1.95 15.61
N ASN A 179 -0.32 3.07 15.16
CA ASN A 179 -1.03 4.09 14.41
C ASN A 179 -1.13 3.87 12.89
N PHE A 180 -0.67 2.73 12.36
CA PHE A 180 -0.67 2.30 10.93
C PHE A 180 0.74 2.09 10.35
N ALA A 181 0.93 0.98 9.62
CA ALA A 181 2.14 0.69 8.86
C ALA A 181 1.79 0.62 7.36
N VAL A 182 2.08 1.70 6.63
CA VAL A 182 1.88 1.75 5.18
C VAL A 182 2.69 0.65 4.48
N GLY A 183 2.07 0.00 3.50
CA GLY A 183 2.60 -1.12 2.76
C GLY A 183 2.51 -2.47 3.49
N LEU A 184 2.14 -2.51 4.77
CA LEU A 184 2.05 -3.75 5.54
C LEU A 184 0.69 -4.43 5.38
N ILE A 185 0.66 -5.55 4.67
CA ILE A 185 -0.52 -6.42 4.60
C ILE A 185 -0.58 -7.30 5.86
N SER A 186 -1.70 -7.22 6.58
CA SER A 186 -1.91 -7.97 7.83
C SER A 186 -1.92 -9.49 7.59
N PRO A 187 -1.44 -10.29 8.57
CA PRO A 187 -1.65 -11.74 8.55
C PRO A 187 -3.12 -12.17 8.48
N MET A 188 -4.03 -11.32 8.94
CA MET A 188 -5.48 -11.56 8.92
C MET A 188 -6.16 -11.19 7.60
N PHE A 189 -5.42 -10.63 6.63
CA PHE A 189 -5.97 -10.01 5.42
C PHE A 189 -6.95 -10.90 4.63
N TRP A 190 -6.64 -12.19 4.49
CA TRP A 190 -7.51 -13.14 3.77
C TRP A 190 -8.56 -13.85 4.64
N GLN A 191 -8.53 -13.64 5.96
CA GLN A 191 -9.50 -14.23 6.88
C GLN A 191 -10.86 -13.50 6.81
N GLU A 192 -11.93 -14.10 7.36
CA GLU A 192 -13.33 -13.68 7.21
C GLU A 192 -13.62 -12.19 7.51
N ARG A 193 -12.79 -11.53 8.32
CA ARG A 193 -12.94 -10.10 8.65
C ARG A 193 -11.82 -9.22 8.08
N GLY A 194 -10.82 -9.82 7.46
CA GLY A 194 -9.71 -9.10 6.85
C GLY A 194 -10.12 -8.36 5.60
N GLU A 195 -9.35 -7.34 5.24
CA GLU A 195 -9.62 -6.42 4.15
C GLU A 195 -9.65 -7.14 2.80
N GLY A 196 -8.81 -8.16 2.60
CA GLY A 196 -8.81 -9.00 1.41
C GLY A 196 -10.12 -9.78 1.23
N SER A 197 -10.68 -10.31 2.32
CA SER A 197 -11.99 -10.98 2.26
C SER A 197 -13.13 -10.02 1.91
N GLN A 198 -13.07 -8.78 2.43
CA GLN A 198 -14.05 -7.74 2.14
C GLN A 198 -13.97 -7.31 0.67
N ILE A 199 -12.75 -7.18 0.12
CA ILE A 199 -12.53 -6.93 -1.31
C ILE A 199 -13.16 -8.05 -2.16
N LEU A 200 -13.00 -9.32 -1.78
CA LEU A 200 -13.58 -10.45 -2.52
C LEU A 200 -15.10 -10.54 -2.41
N SER A 201 -15.73 -9.87 -1.44
CA SER A 201 -17.19 -9.84 -1.29
C SER A 201 -17.90 -8.86 -2.23
N LEU A 202 -17.14 -8.12 -3.02
CA LEU A 202 -17.66 -7.12 -3.96
C LEU A 202 -18.41 -7.75 -5.15
N PRO A 203 -19.36 -7.02 -5.77
CA PRO A 203 -20.15 -7.52 -6.88
C PRO A 203 -19.35 -7.50 -8.20
N TYR A 204 -18.43 -8.44 -8.37
CA TYR A 204 -17.60 -8.55 -9.57
C TYR A 204 -18.39 -9.01 -10.80
N GLU A 205 -17.87 -8.62 -11.97
CA GLU A 205 -18.25 -9.09 -13.30
C GLU A 205 -17.03 -9.69 -14.01
N ILE A 206 -17.22 -10.64 -14.95
CA ILE A 206 -16.11 -11.15 -15.77
C ILE A 206 -15.78 -10.14 -16.85
N LYS A 207 -14.50 -9.81 -16.96
CA LYS A 207 -14.01 -8.95 -18.02
C LYS A 207 -13.42 -9.76 -19.17
N GLU A 208 -12.46 -10.64 -18.89
CA GLU A 208 -11.83 -11.51 -19.89
C GLU A 208 -11.41 -12.86 -19.26
N LEU A 209 -11.51 -13.94 -20.05
CA LEU A 209 -10.84 -15.22 -19.79
C LEU A 209 -9.49 -15.17 -20.51
N SER A 210 -8.39 -15.19 -19.76
CA SER A 210 -7.05 -15.23 -20.34
C SER A 210 -6.82 -16.58 -21.03
N PRO A 211 -6.13 -16.62 -22.19
CA PRO A 211 -5.76 -17.88 -22.84
C PRO A 211 -4.78 -18.74 -22.02
N VAL A 212 -4.29 -18.24 -20.88
CA VAL A 212 -3.30 -18.88 -20.00
C VAL A 212 -3.95 -19.55 -18.77
N GLY A 213 -5.28 -19.59 -18.68
CA GLY A 213 -5.99 -20.20 -17.54
C GLY A 213 -6.07 -19.28 -16.33
N GLU A 214 -6.27 -17.98 -16.59
CA GLU A 214 -6.52 -16.97 -15.56
C GLU A 214 -7.83 -16.24 -15.86
N VAL A 215 -8.58 -15.90 -14.82
CA VAL A 215 -9.84 -15.16 -14.94
C VAL A 215 -9.63 -13.74 -14.39
N GLU A 216 -9.94 -12.72 -15.21
CA GLU A 216 -10.01 -11.33 -14.75
C GLU A 216 -11.44 -11.01 -14.31
N LEU A 217 -11.60 -10.71 -13.02
CA LEU A 217 -12.84 -10.23 -12.43
C LEU A 217 -12.71 -8.73 -12.16
N PHE A 218 -13.73 -7.95 -12.50
CA PHE A 218 -13.74 -6.50 -12.40
C PHE A 218 -14.96 -5.97 -11.63
N VAL A 219 -14.78 -4.91 -10.85
CA VAL A 219 -15.85 -4.18 -10.17
C VAL A 219 -15.59 -2.67 -10.23
N SER A 220 -16.67 -1.89 -10.40
CA SER A 220 -16.64 -0.43 -10.38
C SER A 220 -17.75 0.11 -9.49
N GLN A 221 -17.42 1.01 -8.56
CA GLN A 221 -18.34 1.59 -7.58
C GLN A 221 -18.07 3.09 -7.42
N GLN A 222 -19.14 3.89 -7.30
CA GLN A 222 -19.04 5.35 -7.21
C GLN A 222 -18.68 5.86 -5.81
N VAL A 223 -19.23 5.23 -4.77
CA VAL A 223 -18.92 5.50 -3.36
C VAL A 223 -18.82 4.14 -2.69
N SER A 224 -17.81 3.94 -1.85
CA SER A 224 -17.63 2.68 -1.15
C SER A 224 -17.22 2.94 0.30
N ASP A 225 -17.92 2.32 1.25
CA ASP A 225 -17.53 2.24 2.67
C ASP A 225 -16.32 1.31 2.87
N LEU A 226 -15.46 1.18 1.85
CA LEU A 226 -14.46 0.14 1.79
C LEU A 226 -13.19 0.56 2.52
N THR A 227 -12.62 -0.41 3.23
CA THR A 227 -11.23 -0.38 3.68
C THR A 227 -10.26 -0.59 2.50
N THR A 228 -10.44 0.07 1.35
CA THR A 228 -9.49 -0.04 0.21
C THR A 228 -8.10 0.45 0.61
N VAL A 229 -8.03 1.33 1.61
CA VAL A 229 -6.79 1.74 2.27
C VAL A 229 -6.01 0.53 2.81
N GLY A 230 -6.70 -0.56 3.19
CA GLY A 230 -6.10 -1.81 3.62
C GLY A 230 -5.15 -2.45 2.60
N LEU A 231 -5.34 -2.21 1.30
CA LEU A 231 -4.38 -2.64 0.26
C LEU A 231 -3.07 -1.86 0.35
N LEU A 232 -3.13 -0.62 0.84
CA LEU A 232 -1.97 0.23 1.11
C LEU A 232 -1.40 -0.03 2.50
N GLY A 233 -1.90 -1.04 3.23
CA GLY A 233 -1.55 -1.36 4.60
C GLY A 233 -2.69 -1.10 5.58
N ALA A 234 -2.64 -1.73 6.75
CA ALA A 234 -3.62 -1.53 7.82
C ALA A 234 -2.94 -1.52 9.19
N GLY A 235 -3.50 -0.72 10.10
CA GLY A 235 -3.29 -0.80 11.54
C GLY A 235 -4.63 -0.61 12.22
N GLU A 236 -4.84 -1.19 13.41
CA GLU A 236 -6.15 -1.17 14.07
C GLU A 236 -6.68 0.25 14.35
N ASP A 237 -5.78 1.24 14.49
CA ASP A 237 -6.11 2.65 14.74
C ASP A 237 -5.96 3.55 13.49
N ALA A 238 -5.93 2.96 12.29
CA ALA A 238 -5.80 3.72 11.04
C ALA A 238 -6.88 4.80 10.92
N HIS A 239 -6.48 6.01 10.49
CA HIS A 239 -7.46 7.01 10.09
C HIS A 239 -8.24 6.50 8.88
N PHE A 240 -9.57 6.41 9.01
CA PHE A 240 -10.44 6.06 7.91
C PHE A 240 -10.59 7.28 7.00
N TYR A 241 -10.17 7.16 5.75
CA TYR A 241 -10.37 8.18 4.73
C TYR A 241 -11.60 7.84 3.90
N GLU A 242 -12.33 8.87 3.45
CA GLU A 242 -13.44 8.65 2.53
C GLU A 242 -12.88 8.30 1.14
N VAL A 243 -13.46 7.27 0.51
CA VAL A 243 -13.01 6.75 -0.79
C VAL A 243 -14.15 6.77 -1.81
N ALA A 244 -13.85 7.27 -3.00
CA ALA A 244 -14.75 7.35 -4.15
C ALA A 244 -14.13 6.73 -5.41
N ASP A 245 -14.96 6.55 -6.44
CA ASP A 245 -14.56 6.12 -7.79
C ASP A 245 -13.68 4.85 -7.82
N VAL A 246 -14.09 3.85 -7.02
CA VAL A 246 -13.36 2.59 -6.81
C VAL A 246 -13.51 1.69 -8.02
N ASN A 247 -12.38 1.30 -8.61
CA ASN A 247 -12.27 0.31 -9.68
C ASN A 247 -11.27 -0.75 -9.25
N ILE A 248 -11.68 -2.02 -9.20
CA ILE A 248 -10.82 -3.12 -8.80
C ILE A 248 -10.88 -4.21 -9.88
N SER A 249 -9.71 -4.66 -10.34
CA SER A 249 -9.55 -5.90 -11.10
C SER A 249 -8.78 -6.90 -10.26
N ILE A 250 -9.23 -8.15 -10.22
CA ILE A 250 -8.48 -9.26 -9.61
C ILE A 250 -8.19 -10.33 -10.67
N MET A 251 -6.96 -10.85 -10.65
CA MET A 251 -6.52 -11.94 -11.51
C MET A 251 -6.45 -13.23 -10.70
N VAL A 252 -7.24 -14.22 -11.08
CA VAL A 252 -7.36 -15.49 -10.37
C VAL A 252 -6.82 -16.63 -11.25
N ASP A 253 -5.90 -17.43 -10.70
CA ASP A 253 -5.42 -18.68 -11.31
C ASP A 253 -6.53 -19.73 -11.30
N GLU A 254 -6.90 -20.27 -12.47
CA GLU A 254 -7.97 -21.26 -12.60
C GLU A 254 -7.63 -22.60 -11.91
N THR A 255 -6.33 -22.91 -11.73
CA THR A 255 -5.91 -24.22 -11.22
C THR A 255 -6.08 -24.31 -9.70
N HIS A 256 -5.64 -23.27 -8.98
CA HIS A 256 -5.61 -23.25 -7.51
C HIS A 256 -6.60 -22.23 -6.92
N HIS A 257 -7.31 -21.48 -7.75
CA HIS A 257 -8.21 -20.38 -7.35
C HIS A 257 -7.48 -19.38 -6.45
N ARG A 258 -6.23 -19.09 -6.79
CA ARG A 258 -5.37 -18.15 -6.05
C ARG A 258 -5.31 -16.83 -6.77
N ILE A 259 -5.27 -15.75 -6.00
CA ILE A 259 -5.10 -14.42 -6.55
C ILE A 259 -3.63 -14.24 -6.91
N GLY A 260 -3.35 -14.00 -8.18
CA GLY A 260 -2.01 -13.62 -8.62
C GLY A 260 -1.79 -12.12 -8.45
N GLN A 261 -2.82 -11.33 -8.70
CA GLN A 261 -2.71 -9.88 -8.75
C GLN A 261 -4.05 -9.19 -8.43
N ILE A 262 -3.96 -8.04 -7.76
CA ILE A 262 -5.05 -7.08 -7.59
C ILE A 262 -4.59 -5.76 -8.20
N TYR A 263 -5.39 -5.20 -9.08
CA TYR A 263 -5.28 -3.81 -9.52
C TYR A 263 -6.40 -3.01 -8.87
N ALA A 264 -6.07 -1.89 -8.23
CA ALA A 264 -7.03 -1.01 -7.61
C ALA A 264 -6.76 0.44 -8.03
N GLN A 265 -7.83 1.14 -8.41
CA GLN A 265 -7.84 2.57 -8.67
C GLN A 265 -8.99 3.19 -7.87
N PHE A 266 -8.72 4.27 -7.16
CA PHE A 266 -9.72 4.95 -6.34
C PHE A 266 -9.28 6.38 -6.00
N THR A 267 -10.22 7.20 -5.55
CA THR A 267 -9.97 8.58 -5.10
C THR A 267 -10.11 8.64 -3.58
N ILE A 268 -9.08 9.13 -2.89
CA ILE A 268 -9.15 9.49 -1.48
C ILE A 268 -9.56 10.96 -1.38
N ILE A 269 -10.68 11.23 -0.71
CA ILE A 269 -11.22 12.60 -0.61
C ILE A 269 -10.27 13.51 0.18
N GLU A 270 -9.77 13.04 1.32
CA GLU A 270 -8.77 13.75 2.14
C GLU A 270 -7.32 13.42 1.72
N GLY A 271 -7.04 13.45 0.42
CA GLY A 271 -5.75 13.03 -0.16
C GLY A 271 -4.52 13.70 0.46
N GLY A 272 -4.58 15.01 0.74
CA GLY A 272 -3.52 15.73 1.44
C GLY A 272 -3.22 15.19 2.84
N LEU A 273 -4.27 14.91 3.63
CA LEU A 273 -4.14 14.31 4.96
C LEU A 273 -3.55 12.89 4.86
N PHE A 274 -4.03 12.09 3.92
CA PHE A 274 -3.45 10.78 3.62
C PHE A 274 -1.94 10.88 3.32
N ALA A 275 -1.53 11.79 2.43
CA ALA A 275 -0.11 11.94 2.12
C ALA A 275 0.73 12.40 3.34
N SER A 276 0.17 13.26 4.18
CA SER A 276 0.83 13.72 5.41
C SER A 276 0.98 12.60 6.43
N ASP A 277 -0.14 12.01 6.83
CA ASP A 277 -0.25 11.20 8.04
C ASP A 277 0.09 9.74 7.76
N THR A 278 -0.21 9.27 6.54
CA THR A 278 0.03 7.88 6.13
C THR A 278 1.36 7.71 5.39
N LEU A 279 1.70 8.61 4.47
CA LEU A 279 2.94 8.50 3.68
C LEU A 279 4.14 9.20 4.33
N GLY A 280 3.93 9.92 5.44
CA GLY A 280 4.98 10.68 6.13
C GLY A 280 5.47 11.90 5.33
N LEU A 281 4.59 12.50 4.51
CA LEU A 281 4.89 13.65 3.66
C LEU A 281 4.13 14.91 4.15
N PRO A 282 4.48 15.48 5.31
CA PRO A 282 3.68 16.52 5.98
C PRO A 282 3.51 17.81 5.15
N GLY A 283 4.41 18.05 4.19
CA GLY A 283 4.32 19.17 3.25
C GLY A 283 3.14 19.09 2.27
N LEU A 284 2.43 17.96 2.22
CA LEU A 284 1.29 17.72 1.33
C LEU A 284 -0.08 17.80 2.04
N SER A 285 -0.09 18.00 3.37
CA SER A 285 -1.32 18.04 4.21
C SER A 285 -2.41 19.00 3.72
N GLY A 286 -2.03 20.11 3.07
CA GLY A 286 -2.96 21.12 2.57
C GLY A 286 -3.53 20.87 1.18
N LEU A 287 -3.20 19.73 0.55
CA LEU A 287 -3.69 19.38 -0.78
C LEU A 287 -5.07 18.73 -0.73
N GLY A 288 -5.76 18.73 -1.87
CA GLY A 288 -7.11 18.19 -1.99
C GLY A 288 -7.13 16.66 -2.11
N GLU A 289 -7.99 16.17 -2.99
CA GLU A 289 -8.17 14.74 -3.26
C GLU A 289 -6.88 14.10 -3.83
N ALA A 290 -6.74 12.79 -3.62
CA ALA A 290 -5.67 11.99 -4.19
C ALA A 290 -6.24 10.86 -5.04
N GLU A 291 -5.92 10.85 -6.32
CA GLU A 291 -6.17 9.71 -7.22
C GLU A 291 -5.08 8.66 -6.97
N VAL A 292 -5.45 7.49 -6.47
CA VAL A 292 -4.53 6.38 -6.19
C VAL A 292 -4.73 5.29 -7.23
N ALA A 293 -3.62 4.79 -7.79
CA ALA A 293 -3.60 3.59 -8.62
C ALA A 293 -2.48 2.67 -8.15
N VAL A 294 -2.81 1.44 -7.77
CA VAL A 294 -1.87 0.45 -7.26
C VAL A 294 -2.12 -0.93 -7.86
N THR A 295 -1.03 -1.68 -7.99
CA THR A 295 -1.01 -3.09 -8.30
C THR A 295 -0.37 -3.82 -7.12
N VAL A 296 -1.04 -4.84 -6.61
CA VAL A 296 -0.50 -5.76 -5.61
C VAL A 296 -0.40 -7.15 -6.23
N SER A 297 0.81 -7.66 -6.34
CA SER A 297 1.12 -8.99 -6.86
C SER A 297 1.42 -9.93 -5.71
N PHE A 298 0.82 -11.12 -5.71
CA PHE A 298 0.99 -12.12 -4.68
C PHE A 298 1.67 -13.36 -5.23
N SER A 299 2.60 -13.94 -4.47
CA SER A 299 3.42 -15.04 -4.94
C SER A 299 3.94 -15.91 -3.79
N GLU A 300 4.64 -16.99 -4.13
CA GLU A 300 5.35 -17.83 -3.15
C GLU A 300 4.47 -18.35 -1.99
N TYR A 301 3.22 -18.67 -2.31
CA TYR A 301 2.25 -19.22 -1.38
C TYR A 301 2.71 -20.55 -0.75
N ASN A 302 2.37 -20.77 0.52
CA ASN A 302 2.61 -22.01 1.28
C ASN A 302 4.10 -22.38 1.43
N LEU A 303 4.99 -21.39 1.40
CA LEU A 303 6.40 -21.56 1.74
C LEU A 303 6.67 -21.15 3.19
N ILE A 304 7.82 -21.57 3.71
CA ILE A 304 8.36 -21.16 5.00
C ILE A 304 9.49 -20.17 4.72
N PHE A 305 9.43 -19.02 5.38
CA PHE A 305 10.35 -17.89 5.25
C PHE A 305 11.18 -17.65 6.51
N ASP A 306 10.84 -18.29 7.63
CA ASP A 306 11.53 -18.18 8.92
C ASP A 306 11.61 -16.72 9.42
N LEU A 307 10.45 -16.04 9.49
CA LEU A 307 10.39 -14.65 9.96
C LEU A 307 10.86 -14.53 11.41
N VAL A 308 11.85 -13.66 11.63
CA VAL A 308 12.39 -13.38 12.97
C VAL A 308 11.64 -12.21 13.56
N VAL A 309 10.97 -12.43 14.69
CA VAL A 309 10.34 -11.37 15.48
C VAL A 309 11.44 -10.42 15.97
N PRO A 310 11.34 -9.11 15.66
CA PRO A 310 12.36 -8.16 16.05
C PRO A 310 12.42 -7.96 17.57
N GLU A 311 13.62 -7.69 18.07
CA GLU A 311 13.82 -7.27 19.46
C GLU A 311 13.37 -5.80 19.63
N VAL A 312 12.43 -5.57 20.54
CA VAL A 312 11.88 -4.24 20.86
C VAL A 312 12.70 -3.61 21.99
N SER A 313 13.03 -2.32 21.87
CA SER A 313 13.78 -1.57 22.89
C SER A 313 12.88 -0.87 23.91
#